data_AF-A0A4Q6EKV6-F1
#
_entry.id   AF-A0A4Q6EKV6-F1
#
_cell.length_a   1.000
_cell.length_b   1.000
_cell.length_c   1.000
_cell.angle_alpha   90.00
_cell.angle_beta   90.00
_cell.angle_gamma   90.00
#
_symmetry.space_group_name_H-M   'P 1'
#
loop_
_entity.id
_entity.type
_entity.pdbx_description
1 polymer ?
#
loop_
_entity_poly.entity_id
_entity_poly.type
_entity_poly.pdbx_seq_one_letter_code
_entity_poly.pdbx_strand_id
1 'polypeptide(L)'
;MKTSRAVARKVRTKSNVEKFLTYVGSYAKAGEEQSIVKAILADHDALKEFIKELKDEKTPAAKKRALYPKFESLLTSHTIAEEKALYSVAVNIKELKTKTLEGKVEHDVAKALSKTIKAKPSAKEFDTWSAKVQVLAE
;
A
#
# COMPACT_ATOMS: atom_id res chain seq x y z
N MET A 1 50.95 -38.96 -15.93
CA MET A 1 50.16 -37.79 -16.38
C MET A 1 48.79 -37.85 -15.71
N LYS A 2 48.46 -36.93 -14.80
CA LYS A 2 47.13 -36.80 -14.19
C LYS A 2 46.61 -35.41 -14.53
N THR A 3 45.65 -35.31 -15.44
CA THR A 3 44.98 -34.06 -15.79
C THR A 3 43.84 -33.83 -14.82
N SER A 4 44.01 -32.88 -13.89
CA SER A 4 42.95 -32.43 -12.99
C SER A 4 42.08 -31.40 -13.73
N ARG A 5 40.85 -31.77 -14.07
CA ARG A 5 39.84 -30.86 -14.64
C ARG A 5 39.22 -30.06 -13.49
N ALA A 6 39.57 -28.79 -13.39
CA ALA A 6 38.86 -27.85 -12.53
C ALA A 6 37.43 -27.65 -13.07
N VAL A 7 36.43 -28.10 -12.32
CA VAL A 7 35.02 -27.84 -12.60
C VAL A 7 34.75 -26.39 -12.22
N ALA A 8 34.55 -25.53 -13.22
CA ALA A 8 34.18 -24.14 -13.01
C ALA A 8 32.84 -24.05 -12.27
N ARG A 9 32.88 -23.59 -11.01
CA ARG A 9 31.70 -23.34 -10.18
C ARG A 9 30.94 -22.16 -10.76
N LYS A 10 29.86 -22.43 -11.51
CA LYS A 10 28.96 -21.41 -12.07
C LYS A 10 28.32 -20.63 -10.91
N VAL A 11 28.75 -19.38 -10.70
CA VAL A 11 28.16 -18.49 -9.69
C VAL A 11 26.72 -18.20 -10.13
N ARG A 12 25.74 -18.69 -9.37
CA ARG A 12 24.31 -18.42 -9.61
C ARG A 12 24.04 -16.95 -9.29
N THR A 13 23.89 -16.13 -10.32
CA THR A 13 23.43 -14.74 -10.18
C THR A 13 22.00 -14.72 -9.69
N LYS A 14 21.75 -14.02 -8.57
CA LYS A 14 20.41 -13.86 -8.01
C LYS A 14 19.45 -13.24 -9.03
N SER A 15 18.21 -13.74 -9.09
CA SER A 15 17.16 -13.16 -9.92
C SER A 15 16.80 -11.74 -9.44
N ASN A 16 16.18 -10.92 -10.29
CA ASN A 16 15.73 -9.58 -9.89
C ASN A 16 14.71 -9.63 -8.75
N VAL A 17 13.90 -10.69 -8.69
CA VAL A 17 12.98 -10.98 -7.58
C VAL A 17 13.76 -11.31 -6.30
N GLU A 18 14.78 -12.18 -6.36
CA GLU A 18 15.61 -12.48 -5.20
C GLU A 18 16.37 -11.23 -4.71
N LYS A 19 16.80 -10.34 -5.62
CA LYS A 19 17.42 -9.06 -5.27
C LYS A 19 16.43 -8.12 -4.60
N PHE A 20 15.20 -8.05 -5.09
CA PHE A 20 14.14 -7.26 -4.46
C PHE A 20 13.76 -7.79 -3.09
N LEU A 21 13.52 -9.09 -2.95
CA LEU A 21 13.26 -9.72 -1.66
C LEU A 21 14.46 -9.56 -0.71
N THR A 22 15.70 -9.51 -1.23
CA THR A 22 16.88 -9.17 -0.43
C THR A 22 16.91 -7.69 -0.06
N TYR A 23 16.53 -6.78 -0.95
CA TYR A 23 16.47 -5.33 -0.71
C TYR A 23 15.39 -5.03 0.34
N VAL A 24 14.16 -5.43 0.08
CA VAL A 24 13.02 -5.37 1.00
C VAL A 24 13.33 -6.10 2.31
N GLY A 25 13.92 -7.30 2.22
CA GLY A 25 14.33 -8.10 3.37
C GLY A 25 15.50 -7.51 4.16
N SER A 26 16.36 -6.69 3.55
CA SER A 26 17.43 -5.97 4.26
C SER A 26 16.85 -4.86 5.15
N TYR A 27 15.74 -4.23 4.73
CA TYR A 27 14.95 -3.36 5.60
C TYR A 27 14.12 -4.15 6.63
N ALA A 28 13.90 -5.45 6.43
CA ALA A 28 13.26 -6.30 7.43
C ALA A 28 14.23 -6.80 8.52
N LYS A 29 15.54 -6.87 8.22
CA LYS A 29 16.58 -7.39 9.14
C LYS A 29 17.37 -6.32 9.90
N ALA A 30 17.31 -5.04 9.50
CA ALA A 30 17.90 -3.94 10.25
C ALA A 30 16.99 -3.51 11.41
N GLY A 31 17.06 -4.22 12.54
CA GLY A 31 16.29 -3.91 13.75
C GLY A 31 14.80 -4.24 13.60
N GLU A 32 14.33 -5.28 14.29
CA GLU A 32 12.99 -5.84 14.11
C GLU A 32 11.81 -4.87 14.39
N GLU A 33 12.06 -3.66 14.89
CA GLU A 33 11.03 -2.68 15.22
C GLU A 33 10.70 -1.65 14.10
N GLN A 34 11.51 -1.48 13.04
CA GLN A 34 11.30 -0.39 12.05
C GLN A 34 11.49 -0.78 10.58
N SER A 35 11.00 -1.96 10.17
CA SER A 35 10.95 -2.29 8.74
C SER A 35 9.88 -1.49 8.02
N ILE A 36 10.20 -0.88 6.88
CA ILE A 36 9.22 -0.21 6.02
C ILE A 36 8.07 -1.14 5.62
N VAL A 37 8.34 -2.44 5.41
CA VAL A 37 7.30 -3.42 5.11
C VAL A 37 6.36 -3.60 6.29
N LYS A 38 6.90 -3.69 7.51
CA LYS A 38 6.07 -3.80 8.72
C LYS A 38 5.23 -2.53 8.92
N ALA A 39 5.79 -1.36 8.66
CA ALA A 39 5.06 -0.10 8.72
C ALA A 39 3.91 -0.05 7.71
N ILE A 40 4.18 -0.39 6.45
CA ILE A 40 3.16 -0.47 5.39
C ILE A 40 2.08 -1.50 5.71
N LEU A 41 2.44 -2.66 6.26
CA LEU A 41 1.44 -3.66 6.69
C LEU A 41 0.61 -3.17 7.88
N ALA A 42 1.20 -2.45 8.83
CA ALA A 42 0.46 -1.83 9.93
C ALA A 42 -0.52 -0.77 9.41
N ASP A 43 -0.15 0.02 8.40
CA ASP A 43 -1.06 0.94 7.73
C ASP A 43 -2.25 0.19 7.11
N HIS A 44 -2.02 -0.96 6.45
CA HIS A 44 -3.11 -1.78 5.89
C HIS A 44 -4.08 -2.23 6.98
N ASP A 45 -3.59 -2.68 8.12
CA ASP A 45 -4.46 -3.15 9.21
C ASP A 45 -5.28 -2.01 9.81
N ALA A 46 -4.67 -0.83 10.00
CA ALA A 46 -5.39 0.36 10.43
C ALA A 46 -6.43 0.82 9.38
N LEU A 47 -6.09 0.80 8.08
CA LEU A 47 -7.01 1.12 6.99
C LEU A 47 -8.21 0.17 6.95
N LYS A 48 -8.01 -1.14 7.15
CA LYS A 48 -9.11 -2.12 7.21
C LYS A 48 -10.10 -1.81 8.33
N GLU A 49 -9.62 -1.42 9.51
CA GLU A 49 -10.50 -1.05 10.62
C GLU A 49 -11.31 0.22 10.31
N PHE A 50 -10.71 1.22 9.67
CA PHE A 50 -11.46 2.39 9.19
C PHE A 50 -12.50 2.01 8.13
N ILE A 51 -12.12 1.21 7.14
CA ILE A 51 -12.99 0.74 6.06
C ILE A 51 -14.21 0.02 6.63
N LYS A 52 -14.00 -0.91 7.58
CA LYS A 52 -15.07 -1.64 8.26
C LYS A 52 -16.09 -0.69 8.88
N GLU A 53 -15.62 0.29 9.65
CA GLU A 53 -16.48 1.26 10.33
C GLU A 53 -17.19 2.22 9.36
N LEU A 54 -16.52 2.64 8.29
CA LEU A 54 -17.09 3.53 7.27
C LEU A 54 -18.15 2.83 6.41
N LYS A 55 -17.95 1.54 6.10
CA LYS A 55 -18.89 0.72 5.31
C LYS A 55 -20.08 0.23 6.12
N ASP A 56 -19.93 -0.03 7.41
CA ASP A 56 -21.02 -0.53 8.26
C ASP A 56 -22.21 0.45 8.27
N GLU A 57 -23.38 -0.04 7.85
CA GLU A 57 -24.65 0.71 7.83
C GLU A 57 -25.12 1.08 9.24
N LYS A 58 -24.71 0.32 10.26
CA LYS A 58 -25.06 0.54 11.66
C LYS A 58 -24.19 1.63 12.30
N THR A 59 -23.07 2.01 11.70
CA THR A 59 -22.21 3.06 12.23
C THR A 59 -22.91 4.42 12.16
N PRO A 60 -23.06 5.13 13.29
CA PRO A 60 -23.72 6.43 13.31
C PRO A 60 -23.04 7.44 12.38
N ALA A 61 -23.85 8.27 11.70
CA ALA A 61 -23.37 9.31 10.79
C ALA A 61 -22.31 10.22 11.42
N ALA A 62 -22.48 10.59 12.70
CA ALA A 62 -21.52 11.39 13.45
C ALA A 62 -20.16 10.69 13.60
N LYS A 63 -20.15 9.37 13.82
CA LYS A 63 -18.92 8.56 13.92
C LYS A 63 -18.23 8.47 12.56
N LYS A 64 -18.97 8.21 11.47
CA LYS A 64 -18.40 8.21 10.10
C LYS A 64 -17.72 9.55 9.77
N ARG A 65 -18.36 10.68 10.07
CA ARG A 65 -17.79 12.02 9.88
C ARG A 65 -16.50 12.24 10.68
N ALA A 66 -16.41 11.70 11.89
CA ALA A 66 -15.22 11.81 12.73
C ALA A 66 -14.07 10.90 12.29
N LEU A 67 -14.38 9.74 11.69
CA LEU A 67 -13.39 8.78 11.21
C LEU A 67 -12.81 9.17 9.85
N TYR A 68 -13.63 9.70 8.94
CA TYR A 68 -13.21 9.98 7.57
C TYR A 68 -11.91 10.80 7.45
N PRO A 69 -11.70 11.91 8.17
CA PRO A 69 -10.45 12.67 8.07
C PRO A 69 -9.21 11.87 8.50
N LYS A 70 -9.36 10.94 9.44
CA LYS A 70 -8.26 10.07 9.89
C LYS A 70 -7.93 9.01 8.83
N PHE A 71 -8.98 8.42 8.25
CA PHE A 71 -8.87 7.47 7.15
C PHE A 71 -8.21 8.10 5.93
N GLU A 72 -8.69 9.28 5.48
CA GLU A 72 -8.17 9.97 4.30
C GLU A 72 -6.70 10.39 4.49
N SER A 73 -6.34 10.88 5.68
CA SER A 73 -4.96 11.21 6.03
C SER A 73 -4.06 9.98 5.98
N LEU A 74 -4.49 8.85 6.57
CA LEU A 74 -3.71 7.62 6.58
C LEU A 74 -3.55 7.03 5.17
N LEU A 75 -4.64 6.97 4.41
CA LEU A 75 -4.63 6.50 3.02
C LEU A 75 -3.66 7.33 2.17
N THR A 76 -3.66 8.64 2.35
CA THR A 76 -2.75 9.54 1.62
C THR A 76 -1.29 9.30 1.99
N SER A 77 -0.96 9.19 3.29
CA SER A 77 0.43 8.93 3.69
C SER A 77 0.90 7.53 3.28
N HIS A 78 0.02 6.54 3.39
CA HIS A 78 0.27 5.16 3.01
C HIS A 78 0.62 5.03 1.52
N THR A 79 -0.22 5.56 0.64
CA THR A 79 0.00 5.52 -0.82
C THR A 79 1.32 6.20 -1.22
N ILE A 80 1.64 7.36 -0.60
CA ILE A 80 2.92 8.05 -0.83
C ILE A 80 4.12 7.22 -0.37
N ALA A 81 4.03 6.60 0.81
CA ALA A 81 5.10 5.78 1.37
C ALA A 81 5.35 4.53 0.51
N GLU A 82 4.28 3.83 0.13
CA GLU A 82 4.36 2.64 -0.72
C GLU A 82 4.94 2.96 -2.10
N GLU A 83 4.45 4.02 -2.76
CA GLU A 83 4.93 4.40 -4.08
C GLU A 83 6.42 4.73 -4.08
N LYS A 84 6.87 5.49 -3.08
CA LYS A 84 8.26 5.92 -2.96
C LYS A 84 9.20 4.78 -2.59
N ALA A 85 8.81 3.93 -1.64
CA ALA A 85 9.69 2.92 -1.08
C ALA A 85 9.65 1.59 -1.84
N LEU A 86 8.47 1.18 -2.31
CA LEU A 86 8.27 -0.15 -2.90
C LEU A 86 8.10 -0.06 -4.42
N TYR A 87 7.20 0.79 -4.93
CA TYR A 87 6.88 0.79 -6.37
C TYR A 87 8.03 1.31 -7.23
N SER A 88 8.81 2.27 -6.72
CA SER A 88 10.01 2.80 -7.38
C SER A 88 11.00 1.70 -7.78
N VAL A 89 11.07 0.63 -7.01
CA VAL A 89 11.91 -0.55 -7.30
C VAL A 89 11.10 -1.63 -8.03
N ALA A 90 9.88 -1.92 -7.59
CA ALA A 90 9.06 -3.04 -8.09
C ALA A 90 8.67 -2.89 -9.57
N VAL A 91 8.49 -1.67 -10.07
CA VAL A 91 8.14 -1.41 -11.48
C VAL A 91 9.21 -1.89 -12.47
N ASN A 92 10.46 -1.98 -12.02
CA ASN A 92 11.59 -2.42 -12.83
C ASN A 92 11.77 -3.95 -12.83
N ILE A 93 10.94 -4.67 -12.08
CA ILE A 93 10.96 -6.12 -11.95
C ILE A 93 9.86 -6.69 -12.84
N LYS A 94 10.24 -7.43 -13.88
CA LYS A 94 9.32 -7.91 -14.92
C LYS A 94 8.11 -8.64 -14.33
N GLU A 95 8.33 -9.44 -13.29
CA GLU A 95 7.32 -10.25 -12.60
C GLU A 95 6.34 -9.42 -11.77
N LEU A 96 6.76 -8.24 -11.28
CA LEU A 96 5.94 -7.38 -10.43
C LEU A 96 5.39 -6.15 -11.16
N LYS A 97 5.91 -5.85 -12.36
CA LYS A 97 5.62 -4.62 -13.10
C LYS A 97 4.13 -4.40 -13.30
N THR A 98 3.39 -5.39 -13.82
CA THR A 98 1.95 -5.24 -14.07
C THR A 98 1.19 -4.95 -12.77
N LYS A 99 1.45 -5.72 -11.71
CA LYS A 99 0.81 -5.53 -10.40
C LYS A 99 1.14 -4.18 -9.77
N THR A 100 2.37 -3.72 -9.92
CA THR A 100 2.81 -2.40 -9.44
C THR A 100 2.09 -1.27 -10.19
N LEU A 101 1.89 -1.43 -11.51
CA LEU A 101 1.15 -0.46 -12.31
C LEU A 101 -0.35 -0.46 -12.00
N GLU A 102 -0.95 -1.63 -11.78
CA GLU A 102 -2.35 -1.76 -11.31
C GLU A 102 -2.54 -1.01 -9.98
N GLY A 103 -1.72 -1.30 -8.97
CA GLY A 103 -1.80 -0.61 -7.67
C GLY A 103 -1.60 0.90 -7.78
N LYS A 104 -0.72 1.37 -8.67
CA LYS A 104 -0.57 2.80 -8.93
C LYS A 104 -1.85 3.42 -9.53
N VAL A 105 -2.53 2.72 -10.44
CA VAL A 105 -3.81 3.19 -10.99
C VAL A 105 -4.88 3.24 -9.90
N GLU A 106 -4.93 2.24 -9.02
CA GLU A 106 -5.84 2.23 -7.86
C GLU A 106 -5.58 3.43 -6.94
N HIS A 107 -4.31 3.74 -6.64
CA HIS A 107 -3.95 4.94 -5.87
C HIS A 107 -4.38 6.24 -6.56
N ASP A 108 -4.18 6.35 -7.88
CA ASP A 108 -4.58 7.54 -8.64
C ASP A 108 -6.11 7.73 -8.60
N VAL A 109 -6.89 6.65 -8.69
CA VAL A 109 -8.35 6.66 -8.57
C VAL A 109 -8.78 7.07 -7.16
N ALA A 110 -8.22 6.43 -6.12
CA ALA A 110 -8.53 6.76 -4.73
C ALA A 110 -8.23 8.23 -4.42
N LYS A 111 -7.06 8.71 -4.85
CA LYS A 111 -6.64 10.12 -4.71
C LYS A 111 -7.57 11.07 -5.45
N ALA A 112 -8.02 10.73 -6.65
CA ALA A 112 -8.96 11.55 -7.40
C ALA A 112 -10.31 11.63 -6.67
N LEU A 113 -10.82 10.50 -6.17
CA LEU A 113 -12.09 10.46 -5.44
C LEU A 113 -12.03 11.22 -4.11
N SER A 114 -10.97 11.04 -3.30
CA SER A 114 -10.76 11.75 -2.02
C SER A 114 -10.83 13.26 -2.17
N LYS A 115 -10.26 13.82 -3.26
CA LYS A 115 -10.34 15.27 -3.55
C LYS A 115 -11.76 15.80 -3.73
N THR A 116 -12.72 14.94 -4.07
CA THR A 116 -14.14 15.32 -4.26
C THR A 116 -14.97 15.20 -2.98
N ILE A 117 -14.41 14.64 -1.91
CA ILE A 117 -15.10 14.37 -0.65
C ILE A 117 -14.68 15.42 0.38
N LYS A 118 -15.64 16.20 0.87
CA LYS A 118 -15.40 17.19 1.91
C LYS A 118 -15.12 16.48 3.24
N ALA A 119 -14.10 16.94 3.98
CA ALA A 119 -13.81 16.42 5.32
C ALA A 119 -14.99 16.63 6.31
N LYS A 120 -15.78 17.68 6.10
CA LYS A 120 -16.94 18.04 6.93
C LYS A 120 -18.16 18.30 6.03
N PRO A 121 -18.97 17.28 5.72
CA PRO A 121 -20.19 17.47 4.92
C PRO A 121 -21.27 18.19 5.73
N SER A 122 -22.09 18.99 5.05
CA SER A 122 -23.34 19.48 5.65
C SER A 122 -24.37 18.34 5.80
N ALA A 123 -25.43 18.57 6.56
CA ALA A 123 -26.52 17.59 6.71
C ALA A 123 -27.18 17.24 5.36
N LYS A 124 -27.35 18.24 4.47
CA LYS A 124 -27.98 18.06 3.15
C LYS A 124 -27.12 17.27 2.16
N GLU A 125 -25.80 17.24 2.36
CA GLU A 125 -24.85 16.53 1.48
C GLU A 125 -24.53 15.13 2.00
N PHE A 126 -25.08 14.72 3.15
CA PHE A 126 -24.60 13.55 3.86
C PHE A 126 -24.76 12.25 3.07
N ASP A 127 -25.88 12.05 2.38
CA ASP A 127 -26.11 10.80 1.64
C ASP A 127 -25.13 10.64 0.48
N THR A 128 -24.97 11.68 -0.33
CA THR A 128 -23.97 11.70 -1.41
C THR A 128 -22.55 11.59 -0.86
N TRP A 129 -22.25 12.25 0.26
CA TRP A 129 -20.96 12.13 0.92
C TRP A 129 -20.71 10.70 1.40
N SER A 130 -21.69 10.07 2.03
CA SER A 130 -21.58 8.70 2.56
C SER A 130 -21.37 7.70 1.44
N ALA A 131 -22.09 7.84 0.32
CA ALA A 131 -21.91 7.00 -0.86
C ALA A 131 -20.49 7.11 -1.42
N LYS A 132 -19.95 8.33 -1.55
CA LYS A 132 -18.56 8.53 -2.01
C LYS A 132 -17.54 7.91 -1.05
N VAL A 133 -17.75 8.05 0.26
CA VAL A 133 -16.88 7.46 1.27
C VAL A 133 -16.93 5.94 1.25
N GLN A 134 -18.10 5.34 1.01
CA GLN A 134 -18.23 3.90 0.82
C GLN A 134 -17.46 3.43 -0.41
N VAL A 135 -17.60 4.12 -1.56
CA VAL A 135 -16.85 3.79 -2.79
C VAL A 135 -15.34 3.91 -2.58
N LEU A 136 -14.88 4.93 -1.84
CA LEU A 136 -13.47 5.10 -1.52
C LEU A 136 -12.93 3.97 -0.61
N ALA A 137 -13.82 3.32 0.14
CA ALA A 137 -13.49 2.24 1.07
C ALA A 137 -13.65 0.83 0.45
N GLU A 138 -13.94 0.72 -0.85
CA GLU A 138 -13.89 -0.54 -1.60
C GLU A 138 -12.45 -0.99 -1.88
#